data_AF-A0A9P1G5I7-F1
#
_entry.id   AF-A0A9P1G5I7-F1
#
_cell.length_a   1.000
_cell.length_b   1.000
_cell.length_c   1.000
_cell.angle_alpha   90.00
_cell.angle_beta   90.00
_cell.angle_gamma   90.00
#
_symmetry.space_group_name_H-M   'P 1'
#
loop_
_entity.id
_entity.type
_entity.pdbx_description
1 polymer ?
#
loop_
_entity_poly.entity_id
_entity_poly.type
_entity_poly.pdbx_seq_one_letter_code
_entity_poly.pdbx_strand_id
1 'polypeptide(L)'
;MATALRKGQFPGRATLELYDATRREIFQAIDRLAHAVRTGATFTWFHFSGHGVWYNGSLCLVPSDADRKEDYIPVDSIVESLRKLVTHRCLHLITLDCCQTSSEDDSTRASSSFCSRGTCTNRERLWKKLNKLSQSASGHEIFIFHACEKHCAVLDGENPKRSNPFSGTLARFLKEEDLTLSYVVSQVTRTVEKETTDGQRPTVHHTSPIGGNNRVITAKTRDKSTSASFDEQLNKLSEDFLLRIQQLQPKQMNHFLIVCDGIIGCGKTTFLDELSRSMPLGPPEVQIFREPVAEDADNTWWPLLEDFYDHLHKPGSTEFSFDPVLKLEETIWEHHRSIATTRSAHAITERCCSSAVQVFCAALHEQGNLPDSQFKEFEEKLAAIDADLRYAPTLILHFKITVRQP
;
A
#
# COMPACT_ATOMS: atom_id res chain seq x y z
N MET A 1 -5.21 18.20 -10.98
CA MET A 1 -5.12 17.32 -9.79
C MET A 1 -6.41 17.33 -8.96
N ALA A 2 -6.87 18.47 -8.46
CA ALA A 2 -8.04 18.53 -7.58
C ALA A 2 -9.33 17.90 -8.14
N THR A 3 -9.61 18.08 -9.44
CA THR A 3 -10.71 17.36 -10.11
C THR A 3 -10.56 15.84 -10.05
N ALA A 4 -9.34 15.31 -10.17
CA ALA A 4 -9.07 13.88 -10.02
C ALA A 4 -9.21 13.42 -8.57
N LEU A 5 -8.82 14.24 -7.59
CA LEU A 5 -9.02 13.92 -6.17
C LEU A 5 -10.51 13.96 -5.76
N ARG A 6 -11.28 14.91 -6.31
CA ARG A 6 -12.74 15.03 -6.10
C ARG A 6 -13.54 13.93 -6.78
N LYS A 7 -13.15 13.57 -8.02
CA LYS A 7 -13.77 12.48 -8.78
C LYS A 7 -13.27 11.11 -8.35
N GLY A 8 -12.05 11.05 -7.84
CA GLY A 8 -11.40 9.87 -7.33
C GLY A 8 -11.99 9.40 -6.02
N GLN A 9 -11.34 8.40 -5.44
CA GLN A 9 -11.99 7.45 -4.54
C GLN A 9 -11.87 7.83 -3.05
N PHE A 10 -11.56 9.09 -2.75
CA PHE A 10 -11.34 9.58 -1.38
C PHE A 10 -12.66 10.02 -0.73
N PRO A 11 -13.13 9.36 0.35
CA PRO A 11 -14.32 9.78 1.07
C PRO A 11 -14.01 11.00 1.95
N GLY A 12 -14.07 12.21 1.40
CA GLY A 12 -13.82 13.43 2.17
C GLY A 12 -14.12 14.71 1.39
N ARG A 13 -14.89 15.62 1.99
CA ARG A 13 -15.62 16.72 1.33
C ARG A 13 -14.87 18.06 1.22
N ALA A 14 -13.55 18.11 1.34
CA ALA A 14 -12.82 19.39 1.30
C ALA A 14 -11.48 19.30 0.57
N THR A 15 -11.50 19.48 -0.75
CA THR A 15 -10.29 19.87 -1.49
C THR A 15 -10.10 21.38 -1.36
N LEU A 16 -8.99 21.82 -0.76
CA LEU A 16 -8.55 23.21 -0.80
C LEU A 16 -7.63 23.40 -2.00
N GLU A 17 -8.01 24.29 -2.92
CA GLU A 17 -7.17 24.69 -4.05
C GLU A 17 -6.65 26.10 -3.78
N LEU A 18 -5.33 26.27 -3.90
CA LEU A 18 -4.67 27.55 -3.82
C LEU A 18 -3.86 27.73 -5.11
N TYR A 19 -3.96 28.90 -5.71
CA TYR A 19 -3.19 29.32 -6.88
C TYR A 19 -2.37 30.53 -6.48
N ASP A 20 -1.12 30.61 -6.96
CA ASP A 20 -0.18 31.66 -6.58
C ASP A 20 -0.09 31.85 -5.06
N ALA A 21 0.00 30.72 -4.35
CA ALA A 21 -0.11 30.67 -2.90
C ALA A 21 1.08 31.35 -2.21
N THR A 22 0.77 32.29 -1.34
CA THR A 22 1.73 32.93 -0.45
C THR A 22 2.23 31.96 0.61
N ARG A 23 3.36 32.29 1.24
CA ARG A 23 3.94 31.51 2.33
C ARG A 23 2.92 31.26 3.44
N ARG A 24 2.18 32.32 3.79
CA ARG A 24 1.13 32.26 4.82
C ARG A 24 0.01 31.30 4.43
N GLU A 25 -0.46 31.33 3.19
CA GLU A 25 -1.55 30.46 2.73
C GLU A 25 -1.13 28.99 2.69
N ILE A 26 0.12 28.70 2.31
CA ILE A 26 0.67 27.33 2.34
C ILE A 26 0.69 26.81 3.77
N PHE A 27 1.18 27.58 4.74
CA PHE A 27 1.15 27.17 6.15
C PHE A 27 -0.27 27.00 6.69
N GLN A 28 -1.20 27.90 6.34
CA GLN A 28 -2.61 27.74 6.71
C GLN A 28 -3.24 26.47 6.11
N ALA A 29 -2.86 26.08 4.90
CA ALA A 29 -3.31 24.83 4.29
C ALA A 29 -2.76 23.61 5.05
N ILE A 30 -1.49 23.65 5.47
CA ILE A 30 -0.88 22.60 6.29
C ILE A 30 -1.55 22.52 7.66
N ASP A 31 -1.85 23.65 8.29
CA ASP A 31 -2.55 23.70 9.59
C ASP A 31 -3.97 23.11 9.50
N ARG A 32 -4.69 23.38 8.40
CA ARG A 32 -5.99 22.75 8.12
C ARG A 32 -5.86 21.25 7.92
N LEU A 33 -4.83 20.80 7.22
CA LEU A 33 -4.54 19.37 7.03
C LEU A 33 -4.23 18.70 8.37
N ALA A 34 -3.42 19.34 9.22
CA ALA A 34 -3.13 18.89 10.57
C ALA A 34 -4.37 18.89 11.48
N HIS A 35 -5.25 19.88 11.34
CA HIS A 35 -6.53 19.91 12.06
C HIS A 35 -7.44 18.75 11.63
N ALA A 36 -7.56 18.48 10.33
CA ALA A 36 -8.33 17.35 9.81
C ALA A 36 -7.85 16.01 10.38
N VAL A 37 -6.52 15.84 10.47
CA VAL A 37 -5.88 14.67 11.11
C VAL A 37 -6.28 14.58 12.58
N ARG A 38 -6.17 15.68 13.35
CA ARG A 38 -6.60 15.71 14.77
C ARG A 38 -8.08 15.38 14.95
N THR A 39 -8.94 15.70 13.99
CA THR A 39 -10.39 15.45 14.06
C THR A 39 -10.83 14.09 13.53
N GLY A 40 -9.92 13.22 13.09
CA GLY A 40 -10.27 11.86 12.65
C GLY A 40 -9.79 11.46 11.25
N ALA A 41 -9.10 12.31 10.50
CA ALA A 41 -8.67 11.95 9.15
C ALA A 41 -7.59 10.85 9.20
N THR A 42 -7.86 9.72 8.56
CA THR A 42 -6.93 8.58 8.43
C THR A 42 -6.07 8.68 7.15
N PHE A 43 -6.39 9.64 6.29
CA PHE A 43 -5.71 9.88 5.02
C PHE A 43 -5.65 11.38 4.73
N THR A 44 -4.50 11.84 4.23
CA THR A 44 -4.33 13.22 3.78
C THR A 44 -3.51 13.29 2.49
N TRP A 45 -3.81 14.29 1.67
CA TRP A 45 -3.10 14.56 0.43
C TRP A 45 -2.64 16.02 0.40
N PHE A 46 -1.35 16.25 0.25
CA PHE A 46 -0.76 17.55 -0.08
C PHE A 46 -0.12 17.50 -1.45
N HIS A 47 -0.56 18.36 -2.37
CA HIS A 47 0.02 18.48 -3.70
C HIS A 47 0.55 19.88 -3.91
N PHE A 48 1.81 19.99 -4.30
CA PHE A 48 2.43 21.25 -4.68
C PHE A 48 2.91 21.17 -6.13
N SER A 49 2.62 22.20 -6.91
CA SER A 49 3.12 22.36 -8.28
C SER A 49 3.63 23.79 -8.44
N GLY A 50 4.88 23.94 -8.85
CA GLY A 50 5.53 25.25 -8.95
C GLY A 50 7.05 25.19 -8.77
N HIS A 51 7.66 26.29 -8.36
CA HIS A 51 9.10 26.37 -8.16
C HIS A 51 9.54 25.63 -6.89
N GLY A 52 10.55 24.77 -7.05
CA GLY A 52 11.22 24.07 -5.97
C GLY A 52 12.72 24.26 -6.11
N VAL A 53 13.41 24.35 -4.98
CA VAL A 53 14.85 24.62 -4.95
C VAL A 53 15.51 23.84 -3.83
N TRP A 54 16.71 23.32 -4.09
CA TRP A 54 17.57 22.79 -3.03
C TRP A 54 18.33 23.94 -2.38
N TYR A 55 18.05 24.15 -1.10
CA TYR A 55 18.68 25.17 -0.27
C TYR A 55 19.07 24.58 1.10
N ASN A 56 20.30 24.84 1.55
CA ASN A 56 20.85 24.34 2.82
C ASN A 56 20.67 22.82 3.05
N GLY A 57 20.74 22.04 1.97
CA GLY A 57 20.63 20.58 2.03
C GLY A 57 19.21 20.04 2.22
N SER A 58 18.19 20.88 2.09
CA SER A 58 16.79 20.48 2.04
C SER A 58 16.10 20.94 0.76
N LEU A 59 15.10 20.18 0.29
CA LEU A 59 14.21 20.63 -0.77
C LEU A 59 13.24 21.64 -0.16
N CYS A 60 13.15 22.81 -0.77
CA CYS A 60 12.26 23.88 -0.35
C CYS A 60 11.26 24.22 -1.47
N LEU A 61 10.02 24.47 -1.06
CA LEU A 61 8.98 25.04 -1.91
C LEU A 61 9.16 26.56 -1.95
N VAL A 62 8.95 27.17 -3.11
CA VAL A 62 9.06 28.63 -3.29
C VAL A 62 7.64 29.22 -3.40
N PRO A 63 7.16 29.93 -2.37
CA PRO A 63 5.90 30.66 -2.41
C PRO A 63 5.88 31.80 -3.45
N SER A 64 4.69 32.28 -3.81
CA SER A 64 4.54 33.40 -4.76
C SER A 64 5.04 34.75 -4.23
N ASP A 65 5.05 34.93 -2.90
CA ASP A 65 5.53 36.12 -2.19
C ASP A 65 6.99 35.97 -1.70
N ALA A 66 7.73 35.00 -2.22
CA ALA A 66 9.12 34.76 -1.81
C ALA A 66 10.08 35.74 -2.50
N ASP A 67 10.48 36.78 -1.77
CA ASP A 67 11.51 37.72 -2.23
C ASP A 67 12.92 37.30 -1.83
N ARG A 68 13.05 36.50 -0.75
CA ARG A 68 14.34 36.09 -0.20
C ARG A 68 14.41 34.58 0.05
N LYS A 69 15.63 34.06 0.20
CA LYS A 69 15.86 32.62 0.44
C LYS A 69 15.28 32.14 1.78
N GLU A 70 15.12 33.05 2.74
CA GLU A 70 14.49 32.79 4.04
C GLU A 70 12.97 32.59 3.96
N ASP A 71 12.36 32.95 2.82
CA ASP A 71 10.93 32.78 2.55
C ASP A 71 10.58 31.39 2.02
N TYR A 72 11.60 30.63 1.63
CA TYR A 72 11.43 29.27 1.16
C TYR A 72 10.92 28.36 2.28
N ILE A 73 10.05 27.42 1.93
CA ILE A 73 9.42 26.49 2.89
C ILE A 73 10.10 25.13 2.75
N PRO A 74 10.90 24.68 3.74
CA PRO A 74 11.52 23.35 3.69
C PRO A 74 10.44 22.26 3.75
N VAL A 75 10.49 21.31 2.82
CA VAL A 75 9.59 20.14 2.81
C VAL A 75 9.72 19.34 4.11
N ASP A 76 10.93 19.25 4.67
CA ASP A 76 11.18 18.62 5.97
C ASP A 76 10.34 19.22 7.10
N SER A 77 10.14 20.55 7.09
CA SER A 77 9.34 21.24 8.10
C SER A 77 7.86 20.85 8.01
N ILE A 78 7.35 20.62 6.79
CA ILE A 78 5.98 20.17 6.56
C ILE A 78 5.82 18.75 7.10
N VAL A 79 6.74 17.86 6.70
CA VAL A 79 6.79 16.46 7.13
C VAL A 79 6.87 16.35 8.66
N GLU A 80 7.74 17.14 9.29
CA GLU A 80 7.89 17.16 10.74
C GLU A 80 6.63 17.66 11.45
N SER A 81 5.95 18.67 10.90
CA SER A 81 4.69 19.20 11.45
C SER A 81 3.57 18.16 11.44
N LEU A 82 3.48 17.36 10.37
CA LEU A 82 2.50 16.27 10.28
C LEU A 82 2.86 15.09 11.19
N ARG A 83 4.14 14.76 11.29
CA ARG A 83 4.63 13.66 12.12
C ARG A 83 4.42 13.90 13.62
N LYS A 84 4.60 15.14 14.08
CA LYS A 84 4.46 15.54 15.49
C LYS A 84 3.03 15.50 16.01
N LEU A 85 2.05 15.24 15.15
CA LEU A 85 0.67 15.05 15.57
C LEU A 85 0.58 13.78 16.42
N VAL A 86 0.06 13.91 17.64
CA VAL A 86 -0.18 12.79 18.56
C VAL A 86 -1.65 12.40 18.40
N THR A 87 -1.94 11.60 17.37
CA THR A 87 -3.31 11.20 16.99
C THR A 87 -3.36 9.72 16.59
N HIS A 88 -4.51 9.25 16.10
CA HIS A 88 -4.60 7.96 15.42
C HIS A 88 -3.69 7.93 14.18
N ARG A 89 -3.37 6.71 13.73
CA ARG A 89 -2.54 6.47 12.55
C ARG A 89 -3.16 7.12 11.30
N CYS A 90 -2.36 7.91 10.58
CA CYS A 90 -2.76 8.56 9.34
C CYS A 90 -1.70 8.33 8.24
N LEU A 91 -2.17 8.10 7.01
CA LEU A 91 -1.32 8.09 5.81
C LEU A 91 -1.29 9.49 5.19
N HIS A 92 -0.09 10.05 5.04
CA HIS A 92 0.16 11.33 4.39
C HIS A 92 0.80 11.10 3.02
N LEU A 93 0.07 11.43 1.96
CA LEU A 93 0.61 11.51 0.60
C LEU A 93 1.02 12.95 0.29
N ILE A 94 2.29 13.15 -0.01
CA ILE A 94 2.86 14.43 -0.43
C ILE A 94 3.33 14.27 -1.87
N THR A 95 2.77 15.01 -2.81
CA THR A 95 3.19 14.95 -4.22
C THR A 95 3.75 16.29 -4.67
N LEU A 96 4.98 16.27 -5.15
CA LEU A 96 5.78 17.47 -5.44
C LEU A 96 6.09 17.53 -6.94
N ASP A 97 5.35 18.37 -7.63
CA ASP A 97 5.52 18.69 -9.04
C ASP A 97 6.31 19.98 -9.23
N CYS A 98 7.57 19.95 -8.78
CA CYS A 98 8.45 21.10 -8.77
C CYS A 98 9.86 20.75 -9.24
N CYS A 99 10.56 21.73 -9.81
CA CYS A 99 11.98 21.62 -10.09
C CYS A 99 12.76 21.29 -8.81
N GLN A 100 13.91 20.64 -8.99
CA GLN A 100 14.85 20.34 -7.91
C GLN A 100 16.23 20.92 -8.21
N THR A 101 16.28 22.11 -8.83
CA THR A 101 17.54 22.81 -9.12
C THR A 101 18.25 23.22 -7.83
N SER A 102 19.58 23.35 -7.88
CA SER A 102 20.33 23.85 -6.74
C SER A 102 20.32 25.39 -6.74
N SER A 103 20.18 26.00 -5.57
CA SER A 103 20.28 27.47 -5.42
C SER A 103 21.72 28.02 -5.54
N GLU A 104 22.71 27.13 -5.68
CA GLU A 104 24.13 27.47 -5.82
C GLU A 104 24.53 27.62 -7.30
N ASP A 105 23.75 27.05 -8.23
CA ASP A 105 24.05 27.09 -9.68
C ASP A 105 23.62 28.40 -10.38
N ASP A 106 22.99 29.32 -9.65
CA ASP A 106 22.33 30.51 -10.21
C ASP A 106 23.30 31.64 -10.64
N SER A 107 24.61 31.48 -10.43
CA SER A 107 25.60 32.48 -10.86
C SER A 107 26.12 32.31 -12.30
N THR A 108 25.87 31.19 -12.98
CA THR A 108 26.35 31.00 -14.37
C THR A 108 25.55 29.96 -15.16
N ARG A 109 24.50 30.39 -15.88
CA ARG A 109 24.26 30.11 -17.31
C ARG A 109 22.78 30.17 -17.69
N ALA A 110 22.44 31.25 -18.39
CA ALA A 110 21.57 31.13 -19.55
C ALA A 110 22.21 30.17 -20.58
N SER A 111 21.37 29.34 -21.19
CA SER A 111 21.60 28.52 -22.40
C SER A 111 22.10 27.07 -22.22
N SER A 112 21.38 26.20 -22.94
CA SER A 112 21.70 24.84 -23.40
C SER A 112 21.48 23.65 -22.44
N SER A 113 20.35 22.99 -22.65
CA SER A 113 20.25 21.56 -22.97
C SER A 113 21.55 20.76 -22.88
N PHE A 114 21.74 19.99 -21.80
CA PHE A 114 22.38 18.67 -21.80
C PHE A 114 22.29 18.09 -20.37
N CYS A 115 21.41 17.12 -20.15
CA CYS A 115 21.41 16.30 -18.93
C CYS A 115 22.71 15.49 -18.90
N SER A 116 23.72 16.02 -18.20
CA SER A 116 24.98 15.33 -18.02
C SER A 116 24.80 14.20 -17.00
N ARG A 117 25.15 12.98 -17.41
CA ARG A 117 25.30 11.79 -16.54
C ARG A 117 26.32 12.10 -15.43
N GLY A 118 25.84 12.57 -14.27
CA GLY A 118 26.64 12.80 -13.08
C GLY A 118 26.18 11.90 -11.94
N THR A 119 27.02 10.96 -11.51
CA THR A 119 26.80 10.14 -10.32
C THR A 119 26.82 11.03 -9.07
N CYS A 120 25.65 11.41 -8.59
CA CYS A 120 25.50 12.28 -7.42
C CYS A 120 25.60 11.45 -6.13
N THR A 121 26.77 11.44 -5.49
CA THR A 121 27.08 10.71 -4.26
C THR A 121 26.56 11.36 -2.97
N ASN A 122 25.86 12.49 -3.02
CA ASN A 122 25.31 13.19 -1.84
C ASN A 122 23.82 12.88 -1.57
N ARG A 123 23.48 11.58 -1.57
CA ARG A 123 22.12 11.04 -1.34
C ARG A 123 21.70 10.99 0.13
N GLU A 124 22.39 11.69 1.04
CA GLU A 124 22.39 11.28 2.45
C GLU A 124 21.81 12.27 3.48
N ARG A 125 21.78 13.60 3.31
CA ARG A 125 21.45 14.51 4.45
C ARG A 125 19.95 14.66 4.76
N LEU A 126 19.11 15.01 3.78
CA LEU A 126 17.65 15.08 3.95
C LEU A 126 17.11 13.71 4.42
N TRP A 127 17.63 12.65 3.81
CA TRP A 127 17.17 11.29 3.99
C TRP A 127 17.69 10.63 5.26
N LYS A 128 18.92 10.94 5.73
CA LYS A 128 19.36 10.56 7.09
C LYS A 128 18.51 11.26 8.16
N LYS A 129 18.06 12.51 7.93
CA LYS A 129 17.10 13.18 8.85
C LYS A 129 15.74 12.50 8.81
N LEU A 130 15.15 12.27 7.63
CA LEU A 130 13.84 11.61 7.50
C LEU A 130 13.84 10.14 8.00
N ASN A 131 14.93 9.40 7.78
CA ASN A 131 15.10 8.04 8.30
C ASN A 131 15.43 8.01 9.81
N LYS A 132 16.13 9.00 10.35
CA LYS A 132 16.25 9.16 11.82
C LYS A 132 14.91 9.53 12.43
N LEU A 133 14.12 10.33 11.73
CA LEU A 133 12.78 10.67 12.15
C LEU A 133 11.91 9.40 12.15
N SER A 134 11.97 8.51 11.14
CA SER A 134 11.21 7.24 10.97
C SER A 134 10.96 6.45 12.26
N GLN A 135 11.91 6.44 13.21
CA GLN A 135 11.83 5.72 14.48
C GLN A 135 10.87 6.32 15.54
N SER A 136 10.24 7.47 15.30
CA SER A 136 9.36 8.10 16.30
C SER A 136 7.96 7.47 16.33
N ALA A 137 7.48 7.22 17.55
CA ALA A 137 6.33 6.42 17.97
C ALA A 137 4.92 6.88 17.51
N SER A 138 4.79 7.86 16.62
CA SER A 138 3.49 8.46 16.28
C SER A 138 2.62 7.60 15.34
N GLY A 139 3.18 6.55 14.73
CA GLY A 139 2.42 5.61 13.88
C GLY A 139 1.91 6.18 12.55
N HIS A 140 2.24 7.45 12.25
CA HIS A 140 1.96 8.10 10.96
C HIS A 140 2.87 7.56 9.86
N GLU A 141 2.29 7.32 8.68
CA GLU A 141 3.02 6.93 7.48
C GLU A 141 3.10 8.12 6.53
N ILE A 142 4.31 8.43 6.07
CA ILE A 142 4.55 9.55 5.15
C ILE A 142 5.16 9.02 3.87
N PHE A 143 4.56 9.41 2.76
CA PHE A 143 4.91 9.02 1.41
C PHE A 143 5.03 10.28 0.55
N ILE A 144 6.19 10.47 -0.07
CA ILE A 144 6.55 11.65 -0.85
C ILE A 144 6.85 11.20 -2.28
N PHE A 145 6.10 11.72 -3.25
CA PHE A 145 6.29 11.43 -4.67
C PHE A 145 6.76 12.68 -5.41
N HIS A 146 8.01 12.67 -5.83
CA HIS A 146 8.63 13.74 -6.57
C HIS A 146 8.45 13.53 -8.07
N ALA A 147 8.19 14.62 -8.78
CA ALA A 147 8.10 14.66 -10.23
C ALA A 147 9.43 14.36 -10.94
N CYS A 148 10.57 14.68 -10.34
CA CYS A 148 11.90 14.46 -10.90
C CYS A 148 12.92 14.02 -9.83
N GLU A 149 14.11 13.60 -10.28
CA GLU A 149 15.27 13.36 -9.42
C GLU A 149 15.89 14.68 -8.91
N LYS A 150 16.72 14.57 -7.88
CA LYS A 150 17.49 15.69 -7.32
C LYS A 150 18.32 16.36 -8.42
N HIS A 151 18.37 17.69 -8.46
CA HIS A 151 19.11 18.48 -9.45
C HIS A 151 18.52 18.44 -10.87
N CYS A 152 17.32 17.90 -11.06
CA CYS A 152 16.61 17.95 -12.33
C CYS A 152 15.55 19.06 -12.37
N ALA A 153 15.42 19.72 -13.52
CA ALA A 153 14.27 20.55 -13.81
C ALA A 153 13.08 19.66 -14.19
N VAL A 154 11.87 20.12 -13.87
CA VAL A 154 10.64 19.52 -14.38
C VAL A 154 10.28 20.23 -15.68
N LEU A 155 9.85 19.47 -16.69
CA LEU A 155 9.41 20.05 -17.95
C LEU A 155 8.01 20.66 -17.75
N ASP A 156 7.92 21.98 -17.86
CA ASP A 156 6.62 22.63 -18.06
C ASP A 156 6.04 22.13 -19.38
N GLY A 157 4.76 21.75 -19.38
CA GLY A 157 4.10 21.35 -20.61
C GLY A 157 4.21 22.48 -21.64
N GLU A 158 4.89 22.24 -22.76
CA GLU A 158 5.11 23.23 -23.84
C GLU A 158 3.80 23.81 -24.44
N ASN A 159 2.66 23.28 -24.03
CA ASN A 159 1.35 23.68 -24.48
C ASN A 159 0.47 24.02 -23.26
N PRO A 160 -0.11 25.23 -23.15
CA PRO A 160 -0.98 25.62 -22.02
C PRO A 160 -2.25 24.76 -21.90
N LYS A 161 -2.57 23.93 -22.91
CA LYS A 161 -3.66 22.95 -22.87
C LYS A 161 -3.22 21.56 -22.36
N ARG A 162 -1.93 21.34 -22.12
CA ARG A 162 -1.37 20.04 -21.73
C ARG A 162 -0.81 20.17 -20.31
N SER A 163 -1.42 19.43 -19.38
CA SER A 163 -0.92 19.32 -18.00
C SER A 163 0.52 18.83 -18.00
N ASN A 164 1.34 19.30 -17.05
CA ASN A 164 2.68 18.78 -16.77
C ASN A 164 2.66 17.22 -16.79
N PRO A 165 3.63 16.57 -17.46
CA PRO A 165 3.68 15.11 -17.60
C PRO A 165 3.42 14.36 -16.29
N PHE A 166 4.00 14.79 -15.17
CA PHE A 166 3.81 14.14 -13.87
C PHE A 166 2.40 14.33 -13.32
N SER A 167 1.98 15.57 -13.06
CA SER A 167 0.64 15.83 -12.51
C SER A 167 -0.48 15.35 -13.41
N GLY A 168 -0.32 15.44 -14.73
CA GLY A 168 -1.26 14.96 -15.72
C GLY A 168 -1.42 13.44 -15.67
N THR A 169 -0.30 12.73 -15.66
CA THR A 169 -0.28 11.25 -15.58
C THR A 169 -0.79 10.76 -14.24
N LEU A 170 -0.34 11.34 -13.14
CA LEU A 170 -0.83 11.02 -11.81
C LEU A 170 -2.34 11.26 -11.70
N ALA A 171 -2.84 12.38 -12.21
CA ALA A 171 -4.29 12.66 -12.23
C ALA A 171 -5.10 11.73 -13.16
N ARG A 172 -4.48 11.06 -14.14
CA ARG A 172 -5.14 10.00 -14.92
C ARG A 172 -5.31 8.75 -14.08
N PHE A 173 -4.22 8.26 -13.48
CA PHE A 173 -4.26 7.04 -12.66
C PHE A 173 -5.08 7.20 -11.38
N LEU A 174 -5.21 8.42 -10.82
CA LEU A 174 -6.09 8.67 -9.68
C LEU A 174 -7.59 8.62 -10.00
N LYS A 175 -7.96 8.58 -11.28
CA LYS A 175 -9.35 8.34 -11.70
C LYS A 175 -9.65 6.86 -11.88
N GLU A 176 -8.61 6.02 -11.95
CA GLU A 176 -8.74 4.58 -12.07
C GLU A 176 -8.97 3.98 -10.68
N GLU A 177 -9.85 2.99 -10.64
CA GLU A 177 -10.31 2.40 -9.39
C GLU A 177 -9.43 1.23 -8.92
N ASP A 178 -9.31 1.05 -7.60
CA ASP A 178 -8.67 -0.11 -6.96
C ASP A 178 -7.18 -0.32 -7.27
N LEU A 179 -6.50 0.77 -7.61
CA LEU A 179 -5.05 0.75 -7.81
C LEU A 179 -4.30 0.84 -6.48
N THR A 180 -3.24 0.03 -6.35
CA THR A 180 -2.27 0.19 -5.26
C THR A 180 -1.39 1.40 -5.49
N LEU A 181 -0.93 2.04 -4.41
CA LEU A 181 0.05 3.13 -4.49
C LEU A 181 1.30 2.72 -5.27
N SER A 182 1.81 1.50 -5.06
CA SER A 182 2.97 1.00 -5.81
C SER A 182 2.68 0.86 -7.30
N TYR A 183 1.49 0.39 -7.69
CA TYR A 183 1.12 0.33 -9.10
C TYR A 183 1.03 1.72 -9.71
N VAL A 184 0.35 2.66 -9.06
CA VAL A 184 0.25 4.05 -9.54
C VAL A 184 1.64 4.66 -9.70
N VAL A 185 2.53 4.50 -8.72
CA VAL A 185 3.91 5.01 -8.81
C VAL A 185 4.65 4.40 -9.99
N SER A 186 4.59 3.08 -10.15
CA SER A 186 5.26 2.37 -11.25
C SER A 186 4.76 2.86 -12.60
N GLN A 187 3.44 2.95 -12.78
CA GLN A 187 2.86 3.39 -14.04
C GLN A 187 3.10 4.87 -14.33
N VAL A 188 3.00 5.74 -13.32
CA VAL A 188 3.32 7.17 -13.45
C VAL A 188 4.78 7.34 -13.84
N THR A 189 5.70 6.64 -13.17
CA THR A 189 7.15 6.72 -13.45
C THR A 189 7.43 6.30 -14.90
N ARG A 190 6.98 5.10 -15.31
CA ARG A 190 7.18 4.59 -16.67
C ARG A 190 6.58 5.49 -17.74
N THR A 191 5.39 6.02 -17.48
CA THR A 191 4.68 6.88 -18.45
C THR A 191 5.36 8.23 -18.58
N VAL A 192 5.78 8.85 -17.47
CA VAL A 192 6.49 10.14 -17.48
C VAL A 192 7.86 10.00 -18.13
N GLU A 193 8.64 8.97 -17.80
CA GLU A 193 9.93 8.69 -18.43
C GLU A 193 9.78 8.53 -19.94
N LYS A 194 8.76 7.78 -20.38
CA LYS A 194 8.46 7.58 -21.81
C LYS A 194 8.01 8.87 -22.49
N GLU A 195 7.08 9.62 -21.90
CA GLU A 195 6.55 10.86 -22.47
C GLU A 195 7.59 11.98 -22.53
N THR A 196 8.55 11.97 -21.61
CA THR A 196 9.62 12.98 -21.54
C THR A 196 10.94 12.52 -22.16
N THR A 197 10.99 11.33 -22.76
CA THR A 197 12.23 10.73 -23.30
C THR A 197 13.37 10.79 -22.28
N ASP A 198 13.10 10.27 -21.07
CA ASP A 198 14.00 10.32 -19.91
C ASP A 198 14.32 11.72 -19.35
N GLY A 199 13.68 12.78 -19.87
CA GLY A 199 13.87 14.17 -19.40
C GLY A 199 13.33 14.40 -17.98
N GLN A 200 12.42 13.56 -17.51
CA GLN A 200 11.84 13.60 -16.17
C GLN A 200 11.74 12.20 -15.58
N ARG A 201 12.31 12.02 -14.38
CA ARG A 201 12.37 10.74 -13.67
C ARG A 201 11.71 10.83 -12.29
N PRO A 202 10.43 10.47 -12.18
CA PRO A 202 9.73 10.52 -10.90
C PRO A 202 10.41 9.63 -9.84
N THR A 203 10.48 10.11 -8.61
CA THR A 203 11.09 9.37 -7.50
C THR A 203 10.19 9.34 -6.28
N VAL A 204 10.19 8.21 -5.58
CA VAL A 204 9.33 7.99 -4.41
C VAL A 204 10.17 7.80 -3.16
N HIS A 205 9.73 8.41 -2.06
CA HIS A 205 10.29 8.24 -0.74
C HIS A 205 9.19 7.96 0.26
N HIS A 206 9.44 7.04 1.19
CA HIS A 206 8.47 6.68 2.21
C HIS A 206 9.18 6.39 3.53
N THR A 207 8.53 6.70 4.64
CA THR A 207 9.12 6.67 5.98
C THR A 207 9.02 5.34 6.70
N SER A 208 8.35 4.33 6.12
CA SER A 208 8.14 3.01 6.73
C SER A 208 8.77 1.91 5.87
N PRO A 209 9.67 1.05 6.38
CA PRO A 209 10.31 0.02 5.59
C PRO A 209 9.39 -1.14 5.14
N ILE A 210 8.13 -1.22 5.63
CA ILE A 210 7.29 -2.42 5.48
C ILE A 210 5.87 -2.16 4.92
N GLY A 211 5.29 -0.95 5.00
CA GLY A 211 3.82 -0.80 4.82
C GLY A 211 3.31 -0.01 3.62
N GLY A 212 4.11 0.85 2.99
CA GLY A 212 3.59 1.86 2.05
C GLY A 212 3.24 1.33 0.64
N ASN A 213 3.88 0.25 0.21
CA ASN A 213 3.82 -0.20 -1.19
C ASN A 213 2.53 -0.95 -1.55
N ASN A 214 1.84 -1.54 -0.58
CA ASN A 214 0.65 -2.38 -0.82
C ASN A 214 -0.68 -1.75 -0.38
N ARG A 215 -0.68 -0.47 0.05
CA ARG A 215 -1.96 0.21 0.35
C ARG A 215 -2.69 0.55 -0.95
N VAL A 216 -3.91 0.01 -1.09
CA VAL A 216 -4.86 0.40 -2.13
C VAL A 216 -5.26 1.86 -1.90
N ILE A 217 -5.40 2.63 -2.97
CA ILE A 217 -5.79 4.05 -2.92
C ILE A 217 -7.28 4.21 -2.52
N THR A 218 -7.99 3.14 -2.12
CA THR A 218 -9.45 3.12 -1.99
C THR A 218 -10.01 2.74 -0.62
N ALA A 219 -11.05 3.50 -0.24
CA ALA A 219 -12.16 3.07 0.60
C ALA A 219 -13.44 3.79 0.13
N LYS A 220 -13.91 3.45 -1.07
CA LYS A 220 -15.34 3.53 -1.41
C LYS A 220 -15.74 2.24 -2.13
N THR A 221 -16.62 1.51 -1.49
CA THR A 221 -17.46 0.48 -2.10
C THR A 221 -18.13 1.07 -3.34
N ARG A 222 -17.91 0.51 -4.54
CA ARG A 222 -18.86 0.76 -5.62
C ARG A 222 -18.94 -0.28 -6.74
N ASP A 223 -20.20 -0.39 -7.16
CA ASP A 223 -20.80 -1.06 -8.30
C ASP A 223 -20.15 -0.81 -9.67
N LYS A 224 -20.07 -1.92 -10.46
CA LYS A 224 -20.09 -2.05 -11.93
C LYS A 224 -18.97 -1.36 -12.74
N SER A 225 -18.41 -1.86 -13.85
CA SER A 225 -18.42 -3.11 -14.61
C SER A 225 -17.51 -2.87 -15.83
N THR A 226 -16.37 -3.55 -15.96
CA THR A 226 -15.63 -3.67 -17.23
C THR A 226 -14.91 -5.01 -17.26
N SER A 227 -15.28 -5.84 -18.23
CA SER A 227 -14.84 -7.23 -18.40
C SER A 227 -13.52 -7.29 -19.18
N ALA A 228 -12.40 -7.46 -18.48
CA ALA A 228 -11.35 -8.35 -18.97
C ALA A 228 -11.70 -9.78 -18.53
N SER A 229 -11.31 -10.78 -19.31
CA SER A 229 -11.46 -12.17 -18.86
C SER A 229 -10.73 -12.33 -17.52
N PHE A 230 -11.39 -12.96 -16.55
CA PHE A 230 -10.82 -13.25 -15.22
C PHE A 230 -9.45 -13.93 -15.34
N ASP A 231 -9.29 -14.79 -16.34
CA ASP A 231 -8.05 -15.52 -16.62
C ASP A 231 -6.91 -14.59 -17.07
N GLU A 232 -7.21 -13.54 -17.85
CA GLU A 232 -6.21 -12.58 -18.33
C GLU A 232 -5.71 -11.68 -17.20
N GLN A 233 -6.60 -11.34 -16.25
CA GLN A 233 -6.22 -10.60 -15.05
C GLN A 233 -5.38 -11.46 -14.10
N LEU A 234 -5.73 -12.74 -13.93
CA LEU A 234 -4.98 -13.69 -13.11
C LEU A 234 -3.57 -13.94 -13.65
N ASN A 235 -3.42 -14.15 -14.96
CA ASN A 235 -2.13 -14.40 -15.59
C ASN A 235 -1.16 -13.22 -15.45
N LYS A 236 -1.67 -12.00 -15.57
CA LYS A 236 -0.84 -10.81 -15.37
C LYS A 236 -0.42 -10.63 -13.91
N LEU A 237 -1.32 -10.95 -12.98
CA LEU A 237 -1.05 -10.92 -11.54
C LEU A 237 -0.01 -11.96 -11.12
N SER A 238 -0.04 -13.17 -11.69
CA SER A 238 0.94 -14.22 -11.39
C SER A 238 2.33 -13.85 -11.90
N GLU A 239 2.47 -13.32 -13.13
CA GLU A 239 3.78 -12.90 -13.67
C GLU A 239 4.42 -11.74 -12.87
N ASP A 240 3.66 -10.68 -12.56
CA ASP A 240 4.15 -9.55 -11.76
C ASP A 240 4.57 -9.98 -10.35
N PHE A 241 3.89 -10.99 -9.80
CA PHE A 241 4.18 -11.56 -8.50
C PHE A 241 5.47 -12.37 -8.49
N LEU A 242 5.71 -13.21 -9.51
CA LEU A 242 6.95 -13.97 -9.67
C LEU A 242 8.19 -13.07 -9.74
N LEU A 243 8.09 -11.96 -10.47
CA LEU A 243 9.15 -10.95 -10.56
C LEU A 243 9.48 -10.32 -9.20
N ARG A 244 8.48 -10.16 -8.33
CA ARG A 244 8.66 -9.61 -6.97
C ARG A 244 9.28 -10.59 -6.01
N ILE A 245 8.91 -11.87 -6.08
CA ILE A 245 9.55 -12.93 -5.27
C ILE A 245 11.05 -12.97 -5.53
N GLN A 246 11.47 -12.89 -6.81
CA GLN A 246 12.88 -12.90 -7.19
C GLN A 246 13.68 -11.70 -6.65
N GLN A 247 13.00 -10.61 -6.27
CA GLN A 247 13.62 -9.38 -5.75
C GLN A 247 13.73 -9.34 -4.22
N LEU A 248 13.10 -10.29 -3.50
CA LEU A 248 13.19 -10.37 -2.04
C LEU A 248 14.62 -10.79 -1.65
N GLN A 249 15.41 -9.86 -1.10
CA GLN A 249 16.73 -10.15 -0.54
C GLN A 249 16.58 -10.89 0.80
N PRO A 250 17.25 -12.03 1.02
CA PRO A 250 17.13 -12.80 2.25
C PRO A 250 17.72 -12.01 3.43
N LYS A 251 16.88 -11.65 4.40
CA LYS A 251 17.33 -11.15 5.71
C LYS A 251 16.97 -12.17 6.78
N GLN A 252 18.01 -12.79 7.34
CA GLN A 252 18.09 -13.56 8.59
C GLN A 252 17.08 -14.70 8.88
N MET A 253 15.96 -14.83 8.16
CA MET A 253 15.10 -16.01 8.16
C MET A 253 15.35 -16.77 6.87
N ASN A 254 15.77 -18.04 6.99
CA ASN A 254 16.25 -18.85 5.87
C ASN A 254 15.25 -18.99 4.71
N HIS A 255 13.94 -18.79 4.94
CA HIS A 255 12.93 -18.86 3.87
C HIS A 255 11.73 -17.93 4.14
N PHE A 256 11.23 -17.23 3.10
CA PHE A 256 10.01 -16.44 3.16
C PHE A 256 8.74 -17.30 3.31
N LEU A 257 7.71 -16.70 3.90
CA LEU A 257 6.35 -17.22 4.01
C LEU A 257 5.38 -16.20 3.40
N ILE A 258 4.66 -16.57 2.35
CA ILE A 258 3.61 -15.74 1.76
C ILE A 258 2.25 -16.37 2.08
N VAL A 259 1.31 -15.55 2.52
CA VAL A 259 -0.04 -16.00 2.84
C VAL A 259 -1.03 -15.35 1.88
N CYS A 260 -1.70 -16.16 1.07
CA CYS A 260 -2.85 -15.77 0.27
C CYS A 260 -4.10 -15.86 1.15
N ASP A 261 -4.56 -14.72 1.64
CA ASP A 261 -5.66 -14.62 2.58
C ASP A 261 -6.94 -14.08 1.94
N GLY A 262 -8.10 -14.34 2.52
CA GLY A 262 -9.38 -13.87 1.98
C GLY A 262 -10.54 -14.85 2.17
N ILE A 263 -11.75 -14.39 1.83
CA ILE A 263 -13.00 -15.16 2.03
C ILE A 263 -13.03 -16.47 1.23
N ILE A 264 -13.88 -17.42 1.63
CA ILE A 264 -14.10 -18.66 0.85
C ILE A 264 -14.60 -18.27 -0.55
N GLY A 265 -14.09 -18.96 -1.57
CA GLY A 265 -14.45 -18.73 -2.97
C GLY A 265 -13.74 -17.56 -3.65
N CYS A 266 -12.87 -16.79 -2.99
CA CYS A 266 -12.22 -15.62 -3.61
C CYS A 266 -11.11 -15.89 -4.63
N GLY A 267 -11.07 -17.10 -5.18
CA GLY A 267 -10.12 -17.46 -6.23
C GLY A 267 -8.69 -17.67 -5.74
N LYS A 268 -8.46 -17.82 -4.42
CA LYS A 268 -7.12 -18.12 -3.85
C LYS A 268 -6.53 -19.39 -4.46
N THR A 269 -7.32 -20.46 -4.43
CA THR A 269 -6.89 -21.77 -4.92
C THR A 269 -6.64 -21.73 -6.42
N THR A 270 -7.53 -21.06 -7.16
CA THR A 270 -7.36 -20.81 -8.59
C THR A 270 -6.08 -20.01 -8.90
N PHE A 271 -5.78 -18.98 -8.12
CA PHE A 271 -4.55 -18.21 -8.26
C PHE A 271 -3.30 -19.06 -7.97
N LEU A 272 -3.34 -19.88 -6.91
CA LEU A 272 -2.22 -20.76 -6.56
C LEU A 272 -2.02 -21.89 -7.58
N ASP A 273 -3.10 -22.39 -8.17
CA ASP A 273 -3.04 -23.35 -9.28
C ASP A 273 -2.39 -22.74 -10.51
N GLU A 274 -2.81 -21.53 -10.87
CA GLU A 274 -2.23 -20.85 -12.02
C GLU A 274 -0.77 -20.50 -11.78
N LEU A 275 -0.43 -20.06 -10.57
CA LEU A 275 0.95 -19.82 -10.13
C LEU A 275 1.79 -21.10 -10.20
N SER A 276 1.21 -22.25 -9.82
CA SER A 276 1.90 -23.55 -9.90
C SER A 276 2.16 -23.95 -11.37
N ARG A 277 1.19 -23.73 -12.27
CA ARG A 277 1.31 -24.05 -13.71
C ARG A 277 2.30 -23.15 -14.43
N SER A 278 2.28 -21.85 -14.10
CA SER A 278 3.15 -20.84 -14.70
C SER A 278 4.58 -20.87 -14.14
N MET A 279 4.88 -21.76 -13.17
CA MET A 279 6.22 -22.12 -12.74
C MET A 279 6.64 -23.52 -13.28
N PRO A 280 6.90 -23.69 -14.58
CA PRO A 280 7.24 -24.99 -15.17
C PRO A 280 8.59 -25.55 -14.67
N LEU A 281 9.46 -24.70 -14.12
CA LEU A 281 10.75 -25.03 -13.51
C LEU A 281 11.05 -24.02 -12.40
N GLY A 282 10.16 -23.87 -11.41
CA GLY A 282 10.45 -23.01 -10.26
C GLY A 282 11.81 -23.37 -9.65
N PRO A 283 12.57 -22.41 -9.08
CA PRO A 283 13.73 -22.77 -8.27
C PRO A 283 13.25 -23.84 -7.27
N PRO A 284 14.03 -24.90 -6.98
CA PRO A 284 13.65 -26.05 -6.13
C PRO A 284 13.29 -25.69 -4.67
N GLU A 285 13.07 -24.41 -4.40
CA GLU A 285 13.03 -23.74 -3.12
C GLU A 285 11.67 -23.08 -2.82
N VAL A 286 10.61 -23.20 -3.66
CA VAL A 286 9.27 -22.67 -3.34
C VAL A 286 8.20 -23.77 -3.30
N GLN A 287 7.54 -23.94 -2.15
CA GLN A 287 6.46 -24.88 -1.89
C GLN A 287 5.12 -24.12 -1.81
N ILE A 288 4.12 -24.64 -2.51
CA ILE A 288 2.75 -24.10 -2.49
C ILE A 288 1.86 -25.06 -1.72
N PHE A 289 1.27 -24.56 -0.64
CA PHE A 289 0.36 -25.27 0.24
C PHE A 289 -1.05 -24.73 0.04
N ARG A 290 -1.99 -25.61 -0.28
CA ARG A 290 -3.41 -25.29 -0.44
C ARG A 290 -4.17 -25.75 0.79
N GLU A 291 -5.29 -25.09 1.08
CA GLU A 291 -6.29 -25.67 1.98
C GLU A 291 -6.80 -26.97 1.36
N PRO A 292 -6.80 -28.10 2.08
CA PRO A 292 -7.35 -29.35 1.59
C PRO A 292 -8.88 -29.29 1.72
N VAL A 293 -9.53 -28.48 0.88
CA VAL A 293 -10.99 -28.29 0.89
C VAL A 293 -11.68 -28.96 -0.29
N ALA A 294 -10.96 -29.78 -1.06
CA ALA A 294 -11.57 -30.59 -2.11
C ALA A 294 -12.21 -31.84 -1.49
N GLU A 295 -13.45 -32.16 -1.89
CA GLU A 295 -14.22 -33.30 -1.36
C GLU A 295 -13.50 -34.64 -1.54
N ASP A 296 -12.71 -34.77 -2.61
CA ASP A 296 -11.97 -35.97 -3.01
C ASP A 296 -10.50 -36.00 -2.56
N ALA A 297 -10.04 -35.00 -1.80
CA ALA A 297 -8.66 -34.93 -1.34
C ALA A 297 -8.40 -35.76 -0.06
N ASP A 298 -7.24 -36.41 0.00
CA ASP A 298 -6.74 -37.02 1.24
C ASP A 298 -6.57 -35.95 2.34
N ASN A 299 -7.05 -36.24 3.55
CA ASN A 299 -7.05 -35.32 4.70
C ASN A 299 -7.85 -34.02 4.46
N THR A 300 -8.92 -34.10 3.65
CA THR A 300 -9.81 -32.97 3.39
C THR A 300 -10.54 -32.47 4.64
N TRP A 301 -10.71 -31.15 4.72
CA TRP A 301 -11.55 -30.46 5.71
C TRP A 301 -13.01 -30.41 5.29
N TRP A 302 -13.35 -30.92 4.11
CA TRP A 302 -14.71 -30.89 3.57
C TRP A 302 -15.77 -31.43 4.56
N PRO A 303 -15.57 -32.57 5.25
CA PRO A 303 -16.54 -33.03 6.25
C PRO A 303 -16.72 -32.07 7.44
N LEU A 304 -15.66 -31.34 7.83
CA LEU A 304 -15.73 -30.35 8.89
C LEU A 304 -16.49 -29.10 8.42
N LEU A 305 -16.32 -28.71 7.16
CA LEU A 305 -17.07 -27.61 6.54
C LEU A 305 -18.54 -27.97 6.41
N GLU A 306 -18.88 -29.18 5.95
CA GLU A 306 -20.26 -29.68 5.88
C GLU A 306 -20.91 -29.68 7.26
N ASP A 307 -20.26 -30.28 8.27
CA ASP A 307 -20.76 -30.32 9.64
C ASP A 307 -20.98 -28.90 10.20
N PHE A 308 -20.05 -27.98 9.91
CA PHE A 308 -20.19 -26.58 10.27
C PHE A 308 -21.39 -25.89 9.59
N TYR A 309 -21.55 -26.03 8.28
CA TYR A 309 -22.66 -25.41 7.53
C TYR A 309 -24.01 -25.99 7.93
N ASP A 310 -24.08 -27.30 8.16
CA ASP A 310 -25.29 -27.96 8.65
C ASP A 310 -25.72 -27.40 10.01
N HIS A 311 -24.77 -27.10 10.90
CA HIS A 311 -25.07 -26.51 12.21
C HIS A 311 -25.42 -25.02 12.14
N LEU A 312 -24.86 -24.27 11.19
CA LEU A 312 -25.26 -22.87 10.92
C LEU A 312 -26.67 -22.75 10.33
N HIS A 313 -27.08 -23.71 9.50
CA HIS A 313 -28.28 -23.57 8.66
C HIS A 313 -29.44 -24.52 9.02
N LYS A 314 -29.32 -25.37 10.06
CA LYS A 314 -30.40 -26.27 10.50
C LYS A 314 -31.69 -25.50 10.87
N PRO A 315 -32.73 -25.53 10.03
CA PRO A 315 -33.96 -24.82 10.32
C PRO A 315 -34.69 -25.51 11.47
N GLY A 316 -34.93 -24.78 12.57
CA GLY A 316 -35.69 -25.28 13.73
C GLY A 316 -34.87 -25.90 14.86
N SER A 317 -33.53 -25.91 14.77
CA SER A 317 -32.68 -26.17 15.93
C SER A 317 -32.60 -24.92 16.82
N THR A 318 -32.78 -25.07 18.13
CA THR A 318 -32.55 -24.00 19.12
C THR A 318 -31.21 -24.15 19.84
N GLU A 319 -30.50 -25.25 19.61
CA GLU A 319 -29.15 -25.49 20.11
C GLU A 319 -28.16 -25.34 18.95
N PHE A 320 -27.41 -24.24 18.96
CA PHE A 320 -26.20 -24.11 18.18
C PHE A 320 -25.07 -24.82 18.93
N SER A 321 -24.49 -25.87 18.34
CA SER A 321 -23.29 -26.51 18.91
C SER A 321 -22.06 -25.77 18.41
N PHE A 322 -21.20 -25.40 19.36
CA PHE A 322 -19.95 -24.69 19.09
C PHE A 322 -18.79 -25.64 18.72
N ASP A 323 -18.92 -26.94 19.01
CA ASP A 323 -17.86 -27.93 18.77
C ASP A 323 -17.38 -28.03 17.31
N PRO A 324 -18.25 -27.95 16.28
CA PRO A 324 -17.80 -27.96 14.88
C PRO A 324 -16.94 -26.75 14.52
N VAL A 325 -17.23 -25.59 15.12
CA VAL A 325 -16.44 -24.35 14.93
C VAL A 325 -15.04 -24.53 15.49
N LEU A 326 -14.94 -25.01 16.73
CA LEU A 326 -13.65 -25.29 17.37
C LEU A 326 -12.82 -26.26 16.55
N LYS A 327 -13.43 -27.36 16.12
CA LYS A 327 -12.73 -28.41 15.39
C LYS A 327 -12.21 -27.94 14.04
N LEU A 328 -13.02 -27.15 13.31
CA LEU A 328 -12.59 -26.55 12.04
C LEU A 328 -11.44 -25.56 12.26
N GLU A 329 -11.57 -24.68 13.26
CA GLU A 329 -10.55 -23.68 13.57
C GLU A 329 -9.24 -24.31 14.04
N GLU A 330 -9.28 -25.28 14.96
CA GLU A 330 -8.08 -26.01 15.40
C GLU A 330 -7.37 -26.66 14.21
N THR A 331 -8.12 -27.26 13.29
CA THR A 331 -7.57 -27.88 12.07
C THR A 331 -6.87 -26.85 11.18
N ILE A 332 -7.49 -25.68 10.95
CA ILE A 332 -6.90 -24.58 10.17
C ILE A 332 -5.62 -24.07 10.84
N TRP A 333 -5.64 -23.90 12.16
CA TRP A 333 -4.51 -23.39 12.93
C TRP A 333 -3.36 -24.38 12.99
N GLU A 334 -3.63 -25.68 13.12
CA GLU A 334 -2.61 -26.71 13.06
C GLU A 334 -1.94 -26.78 11.69
N HIS A 335 -2.72 -26.65 10.62
CA HIS A 335 -2.19 -26.57 9.26
C HIS A 335 -1.26 -25.36 9.08
N HIS A 336 -1.70 -24.17 9.48
CA HIS A 336 -0.89 -22.96 9.41
C HIS A 336 0.38 -23.08 10.26
N ARG A 337 0.25 -23.59 11.50
CA ARG A 337 1.39 -23.81 12.39
C ARG A 337 2.38 -24.81 11.81
N SER A 338 1.91 -25.90 11.22
CA SER A 338 2.73 -26.90 10.57
C SER A 338 3.56 -26.28 9.45
N ILE A 339 2.93 -25.55 8.52
CA ILE A 339 3.63 -24.91 7.40
C ILE A 339 4.63 -23.87 7.90
N ALA A 340 4.20 -23.00 8.82
CA ALA A 340 5.07 -21.97 9.36
C ALA A 340 6.29 -22.56 10.09
N THR A 341 6.13 -23.61 10.89
CA THR A 341 7.24 -24.11 11.73
C THR A 341 8.09 -25.19 11.08
N THR A 342 7.56 -25.92 10.10
CA THR A 342 8.26 -27.06 9.47
C THR A 342 8.81 -26.75 8.08
N ARG A 343 8.56 -25.55 7.54
CA ARG A 343 9.08 -25.15 6.22
C ARG A 343 10.61 -25.27 6.14
N SER A 344 11.06 -26.06 5.17
CA SER A 344 12.48 -26.19 4.79
C SER A 344 12.82 -25.42 3.51
N ALA A 345 11.83 -24.74 2.94
CA ALA A 345 11.88 -23.99 1.70
C ALA A 345 10.99 -22.75 1.81
N HIS A 346 11.03 -21.86 0.82
CA HIS A 346 10.05 -20.78 0.72
C HIS A 346 8.65 -21.36 0.61
N ALA A 347 7.69 -20.76 1.31
CA ALA A 347 6.34 -21.28 1.37
C ALA A 347 5.32 -20.24 0.93
N ILE A 348 4.34 -20.66 0.14
CA ILE A 348 3.12 -19.89 -0.15
C ILE A 348 1.96 -20.74 0.37
N THR A 349 1.12 -20.18 1.22
CA THR A 349 -0.03 -20.90 1.81
C THR A 349 -1.30 -20.07 1.74
N GLU A 350 -2.44 -20.73 1.88
CA GLU A 350 -3.75 -20.12 1.96
C GLU A 350 -4.14 -19.83 3.42
N ARG A 351 -4.78 -18.67 3.62
CA ARG A 351 -5.41 -18.16 4.86
C ARG A 351 -4.45 -17.87 6.02
N CYS A 352 -4.71 -16.73 6.65
CA CYS A 352 -4.04 -16.31 7.88
C CYS A 352 -4.90 -16.63 9.10
N CYS A 353 -4.29 -17.01 10.23
CA CYS A 353 -4.98 -17.18 11.52
C CYS A 353 -5.72 -15.89 11.92
N SER A 354 -5.21 -14.72 11.53
CA SER A 354 -5.87 -13.43 11.82
C SER A 354 -7.25 -13.31 11.17
N SER A 355 -7.42 -13.73 9.91
CA SER A 355 -8.73 -13.70 9.23
C SER A 355 -9.72 -14.65 9.87
N ALA A 356 -9.26 -15.78 10.40
CA ALA A 356 -10.12 -16.71 11.11
C ALA A 356 -10.69 -16.07 12.39
N VAL A 357 -9.85 -15.41 13.21
CA VAL A 357 -10.34 -14.75 14.43
C VAL A 357 -11.10 -13.47 14.14
N GLN A 358 -10.51 -12.55 13.37
CA GLN A 358 -10.99 -11.18 13.21
C GLN A 358 -12.21 -11.05 12.30
N VAL A 359 -12.47 -12.05 11.46
CA VAL A 359 -13.63 -12.05 10.56
C VAL A 359 -14.60 -13.15 10.95
N PHE A 360 -14.14 -14.39 11.01
CA PHE A 360 -15.04 -15.54 11.17
C PHE A 360 -15.49 -15.73 12.62
N CYS A 361 -14.56 -15.86 13.57
CA CYS A 361 -14.91 -15.97 15.00
C CYS A 361 -15.63 -14.70 15.48
N ALA A 362 -15.18 -13.51 15.04
CA ALA A 362 -15.86 -12.25 15.36
C ALA A 362 -17.32 -12.23 14.88
N ALA A 363 -17.60 -12.67 13.65
CA ALA A 363 -18.98 -12.75 13.15
C ALA A 363 -19.84 -13.75 13.94
N LEU A 364 -19.29 -14.90 14.32
CA LEU A 364 -20.00 -15.89 15.15
C LEU A 364 -20.27 -15.34 16.56
N HIS A 365 -19.32 -14.59 17.13
CA HIS A 365 -19.46 -13.93 18.43
C HIS A 365 -20.55 -12.87 18.40
N GLU A 366 -20.55 -12.01 17.38
CA GLU A 366 -21.58 -10.99 17.16
C GLU A 366 -22.99 -11.58 16.99
N GLN A 367 -23.08 -12.79 16.43
CA GLN A 367 -24.35 -13.52 16.27
C GLN A 367 -24.78 -14.32 17.51
N GLY A 368 -23.97 -14.32 18.57
CA GLY A 368 -24.24 -15.10 19.79
C GLY A 368 -23.96 -16.61 19.66
N ASN A 369 -23.31 -17.02 18.57
CA ASN A 369 -22.99 -18.41 18.25
C ASN A 369 -21.60 -18.84 18.79
N LEU A 370 -20.79 -17.88 19.26
CA LEU A 370 -19.50 -18.11 19.91
C LEU A 370 -19.48 -17.41 21.28
N PRO A 371 -19.29 -18.12 22.40
CA PRO A 371 -19.23 -17.51 23.72
C PRO A 371 -18.04 -16.55 23.89
N ASP A 372 -18.21 -15.44 24.63
CA ASP A 372 -17.16 -14.47 24.94
C ASP A 372 -15.85 -15.11 25.44
N SER A 373 -15.96 -16.12 26.31
CA SER A 373 -14.79 -16.80 26.87
C SER A 373 -13.97 -17.51 25.79
N GLN A 374 -14.64 -18.09 24.80
CA GLN A 374 -14.03 -18.81 23.70
C GLN A 374 -13.47 -17.85 22.64
N PHE A 375 -14.19 -16.75 22.35
CA PHE A 375 -13.67 -15.70 21.49
C PHE A 375 -12.37 -15.10 22.05
N LYS A 376 -12.32 -14.80 23.36
CA LYS A 376 -11.10 -14.35 24.03
C LYS A 376 -9.97 -15.37 23.96
N GLU A 377 -10.28 -16.66 24.11
CA GLU A 377 -9.26 -17.70 23.95
C GLU A 377 -8.63 -17.68 22.55
N PHE A 378 -9.44 -17.47 21.49
CA PHE A 378 -8.91 -17.28 20.14
C PHE A 378 -8.08 -16.00 19.99
N GLU A 379 -8.49 -14.89 20.58
CA GLU A 379 -7.71 -13.64 20.57
C GLU A 379 -6.35 -13.81 21.26
N GLU A 380 -6.32 -14.50 22.41
CA GLU A 380 -5.09 -14.80 23.15
C GLU A 380 -4.16 -15.73 22.36
N LYS A 381 -4.72 -16.79 21.75
CA LYS A 381 -3.95 -17.70 20.89
C LYS A 381 -3.40 -16.95 19.66
N LEU A 382 -4.15 -16.02 19.06
CA LEU A 382 -3.69 -15.22 17.92
C LEU A 382 -2.56 -14.28 18.35
N ALA A 383 -2.72 -13.59 19.48
CA ALA A 383 -1.68 -12.73 20.02
C ALA A 383 -0.37 -13.50 20.30
N ALA A 384 -0.47 -14.75 20.76
CA ALA A 384 0.69 -15.63 20.94
C ALA A 384 1.36 -16.01 19.61
N ILE A 385 0.59 -16.27 18.55
CA ILE A 385 1.11 -16.52 17.20
C ILE A 385 1.80 -15.26 16.64
N ASP A 386 1.16 -14.10 16.73
CA ASP A 386 1.68 -12.83 16.23
C ASP A 386 2.97 -12.40 16.94
N ALA A 387 3.15 -12.79 18.20
CA ALA A 387 4.36 -12.53 18.97
C ALA A 387 5.57 -13.39 18.54
N ASP A 388 5.33 -14.53 17.90
CA ASP A 388 6.39 -15.45 17.48
C ASP A 388 6.74 -15.27 16.00
N LEU A 389 7.94 -14.71 15.77
CA LEU A 389 8.47 -14.40 14.45
C LEU A 389 8.56 -15.60 13.49
N ARG A 390 8.49 -16.84 13.98
CA ARG A 390 8.45 -18.04 13.12
C ARG A 390 7.15 -18.11 12.32
N TYR A 391 6.05 -17.62 12.88
CA TYR A 391 4.74 -17.58 12.25
C TYR A 391 4.50 -16.31 11.43
N ALA A 392 5.33 -15.29 11.61
CA ALA A 392 5.17 -14.01 10.92
C ALA A 392 5.31 -14.19 9.40
N PRO A 393 4.24 -13.91 8.62
CA PRO A 393 4.33 -13.94 7.17
C PRO A 393 5.24 -12.82 6.69
N THR A 394 6.04 -13.13 5.66
CA THR A 394 6.86 -12.14 4.94
C THR A 394 5.98 -11.22 4.10
N LEU A 395 4.88 -11.75 3.55
CA LEU A 395 3.90 -11.01 2.76
C LEU A 395 2.53 -11.66 2.92
N ILE A 396 1.48 -10.83 3.06
CA ILE A 396 0.09 -11.26 3.00
C ILE A 396 -0.54 -10.66 1.73
N LEU A 397 -1.17 -11.51 0.92
CA LEU A 397 -1.95 -11.15 -0.25
C LEU A 397 -3.42 -11.32 0.09
N HIS A 398 -4.21 -10.24 0.12
CA HIS A 398 -5.64 -10.33 0.41
C HIS A 398 -6.47 -10.43 -0.88
N PHE A 399 -7.28 -11.48 -0.96
CA PHE A 399 -8.19 -11.79 -2.06
C PHE A 399 -9.64 -11.55 -1.63
N LYS A 400 -10.43 -10.90 -2.48
CA LYS A 400 -11.83 -10.56 -2.19
C LYS A 400 -12.70 -10.82 -3.42
N ILE A 401 -13.82 -11.53 -3.24
CA ILE A 401 -14.89 -11.54 -4.26
C ILE A 401 -15.75 -10.31 -4.04
N THR A 402 -15.99 -9.57 -5.10
CA THR A 402 -17.06 -8.58 -5.16
C THR A 402 -18.36 -9.32 -5.53
N VAL A 403 -19.07 -9.87 -4.55
CA VAL A 403 -20.40 -10.45 -4.80
C VAL A 403 -21.35 -9.29 -5.09
N ARG A 404 -21.80 -9.17 -6.34
CA ARG A 404 -22.94 -8.31 -6.68
C ARG A 404 -24.18 -8.98 -6.12
N GLN A 405 -24.78 -8.43 -5.07
CA GLN A 405 -26.18 -8.75 -4.80
C GLN A 405 -27.00 -8.27 -6.02
N PRO A 406 -27.92 -9.10 -6.54
CA PRO A 406 -28.63 -8.84 -7.79
C PRO A 406 -29.46 -7.55 -7.76
#